data_AF-A0A918YRT3-F1
#
_entry.id   AF-A0A918YRT3-F1
#
_cell.length_a   1.000
_cell.length_b   1.000
_cell.length_c   1.000
_cell.angle_alpha   90.00
_cell.angle_beta   90.00
_cell.angle_gamma   90.00
#
_symmetry.space_group_name_H-M   'P 1'
#
loop_
_entity.id
_entity.type
_entity.pdbx_description
1 polymer ?
#
loop_
_entity_poly.entity_id
_entity_poly.type
_entity_poly.pdbx_seq_one_letter_code
_entity_poly.pdbx_strand_id
1 'polypeptide(L)' 'MTTRSKPPKPFAGAYVDAPAIHRERLSTQQITGRSCCWCSGTPDPRFPVPILRDDALYACTPCAGMYGVPAMEANQ' A
#
# COMPACT_ATOMS: atom_id res chain seq x y z
N MET A 1 0.37 -18.06 29.79
CA MET A 1 0.25 -16.63 29.43
C MET A 1 0.02 -16.55 27.93
N THR A 2 -1.23 -16.50 27.47
CA THR A 2 -1.59 -16.46 26.04
C THR A 2 -1.72 -15.01 25.60
N THR A 3 -0.74 -14.53 24.83
CA THR A 3 -0.74 -13.16 24.29
C THR A 3 -1.90 -13.02 23.30
N ARG A 4 -2.94 -12.29 23.71
CA ARG A 4 -4.09 -11.98 22.87
C ARG A 4 -3.64 -10.99 21.79
N SER A 5 -3.30 -11.50 20.61
CA SER A 5 -3.06 -10.69 19.42
C SER A 5 -4.30 -9.85 19.15
N LYS A 6 -4.22 -8.54 19.40
CA LYS A 6 -5.27 -7.60 18.98
C LYS A 6 -5.26 -7.60 17.44
N PRO A 7 -6.42 -7.75 16.77
CA PRO A 7 -6.49 -7.44 15.35
C PRO A 7 -6.06 -5.97 15.18
N PRO A 8 -5.24 -5.63 14.15
CA PRO A 8 -4.91 -4.25 13.88
C PRO A 8 -6.23 -3.50 13.67
N LYS A 9 -6.51 -2.53 14.54
CA LYS A 9 -7.64 -1.61 14.36
C LYS A 9 -7.47 -1.00 12.96
N PRO A 10 -8.49 -1.05 12.08
CA PRO A 10 -8.46 -0.22 10.89
C PRO A 10 -8.25 1.23 11.36
N PHE A 11 -7.26 1.91 10.80
CA PHE A 11 -7.02 3.32 11.09
C PHE A 11 -8.28 4.07 10.67
N ALA A 12 -9.17 4.33 11.62
CA ALA A 12 -10.37 5.14 11.47
C ALA A 12 -10.01 6.64 11.47
N GLY A 13 -8.98 7.00 10.72
CA GLY A 13 -8.78 8.37 10.24
C GLY A 13 -9.55 8.48 8.94
N ALA A 14 -10.28 9.58 8.74
CA ALA A 14 -10.96 9.85 7.48
C ALA A 14 -9.99 9.56 6.32
N TYR A 15 -10.35 8.61 5.45
CA TYR A 15 -9.55 8.28 4.28
C TYR A 15 -9.26 9.58 3.52
N VAL A 16 -7.99 9.84 3.26
CA VAL A 16 -7.58 10.99 2.46
C VAL A 16 -7.62 10.56 1.00
N ASP A 17 -8.09 11.44 0.11
CA ASP A 17 -8.00 11.18 -1.32
C ASP A 17 -6.55 10.83 -1.69
N ALA A 18 -6.38 9.66 -2.30
CA ALA A 18 -5.08 9.20 -2.72
C ALA A 18 -4.52 10.16 -3.78
N PRO A 19 -3.28 10.66 -3.63
CA PRO A 19 -2.69 11.49 -4.66
C PRO A 19 -2.58 10.71 -5.96
N ALA A 20 -2.92 11.38 -7.06
CA ALA A 20 -2.86 10.80 -8.40
C ALA A 20 -1.46 10.26 -8.70
N ILE A 21 -1.40 9.01 -9.16
CA ILE A 21 -0.16 8.35 -9.54
C ILE A 21 0.09 8.57 -11.03
N HIS A 22 1.16 9.28 -11.33
CA HIS A 22 1.63 9.54 -12.69
C HIS A 22 2.85 8.66 -12.97
N ARG A 23 2.73 7.72 -13.92
CA ARG A 23 3.79 6.75 -14.23
C ARG A 23 5.11 7.44 -14.58
N GLU A 24 5.05 8.54 -15.30
CA GLU A 24 6.20 9.34 -15.73
C GLU A 24 6.95 10.01 -14.57
N ARG A 25 6.33 10.10 -13.38
CA ARG A 25 6.94 10.66 -12.16
C ARG A 25 7.44 9.59 -11.19
N LEU A 26 7.19 8.32 -11.48
CA LEU A 26 7.64 7.21 -10.66
C LEU A 26 9.08 6.83 -10.99
N SER A 27 9.86 6.53 -9.96
CA SER A 27 11.18 5.92 -10.13
C SER A 27 11.06 4.47 -10.58
N THR A 28 12.13 3.94 -11.19
CA THR A 28 12.22 2.52 -11.56
C THR A 28 11.95 1.57 -10.39
N GLN A 29 12.33 1.95 -9.17
CA GLN A 29 12.08 1.13 -7.98
C GLN A 29 10.59 1.05 -7.64
N GLN A 30 9.84 2.13 -7.83
CA GLN A 30 8.40 2.16 -7.56
C GLN A 30 7.63 1.35 -8.62
N ILE A 31 7.99 1.53 -9.89
CA ILE A 31 7.39 0.83 -11.04
C ILE A 31 7.59 -0.69 -10.94
N THR A 32 8.77 -1.11 -10.46
CA THR A 32 9.10 -2.54 -10.25
C THR A 32 8.60 -3.09 -8.92
N GLY A 33 7.82 -2.33 -8.15
CA GLY A 33 7.24 -2.77 -6.88
C GLY A 33 8.24 -2.94 -5.74
N ARG A 34 9.45 -2.37 -5.87
CA ARG A 34 10.51 -2.42 -4.86
C ARG A 34 10.43 -1.27 -3.85
N SER A 35 9.59 -0.26 -4.12
CA SER A 35 9.31 0.83 -3.18
C SER A 35 7.86 1.30 -3.27
N CYS A 36 7.38 1.91 -2.20
CA CYS A 36 6.04 2.47 -2.09
C CYS A 36 5.81 3.50 -3.20
N CYS A 37 4.72 3.36 -3.94
CA CYS A 37 4.38 4.24 -5.05
C CYS A 37 4.15 5.71 -4.64
N TRP A 38 3.86 6.00 -3.35
CA TRP A 38 3.63 7.37 -2.87
C TRP A 38 4.79 7.99 -2.12
N CYS A 39 5.46 7.25 -1.24
CA CYS A 39 6.50 7.81 -0.36
C CYS A 39 7.90 7.24 -0.57
N SER A 40 8.08 6.34 -1.55
CA SER A 40 9.34 5.63 -1.82
C SER A 40 9.88 4.79 -0.65
N GLY A 41 9.08 4.58 0.41
CA GLY A 41 9.42 3.70 1.53
C GLY A 41 9.36 2.21 1.16
N THR A 42 9.61 1.33 2.14
CA THR A 42 9.52 -0.12 1.94
C THR A 42 8.10 -0.53 1.57
N PRO A 43 7.89 -1.20 0.42
CA PRO A 43 6.57 -1.62 0.00
C PRO A 43 6.12 -2.82 0.83
N ASP A 44 4.81 -3.01 0.95
CA ASP A 44 4.24 -4.21 1.56
C ASP A 44 3.39 -4.93 0.49
N PRO A 45 3.76 -6.15 0.07
CA PRO A 45 3.07 -6.91 -0.98
C PRO A 45 1.58 -7.15 -0.70
N ARG A 46 1.15 -7.03 0.56
CA ARG A 46 -0.26 -7.16 0.94
C ARG A 46 -1.10 -5.99 0.42
N PHE A 47 -0.52 -4.85 0.08
CA PHE A 47 -1.25 -3.66 -0.36
C PHE A 47 -0.92 -3.30 -1.81
N PRO A 48 -1.38 -4.08 -2.81
CA PRO A 48 -1.22 -3.71 -4.21
C PRO A 48 -2.08 -2.50 -4.56
N VAL A 49 -1.57 -1.64 -5.43
CA VAL A 49 -2.23 -0.42 -5.91
C VAL A 49 -2.53 -0.59 -7.40
N PRO A 50 -3.70 -1.14 -7.77
CA PRO A 50 -4.02 -1.53 -9.15
C PRO A 50 -4.46 -0.33 -10.01
N ILE A 51 -3.70 0.77 -9.96
CA ILE A 51 -4.01 2.01 -10.69
C ILE A 51 -3.45 1.96 -12.12
N LEU A 52 -2.34 1.25 -12.32
CA LEU A 52 -1.70 1.04 -13.62
C LEU A 52 -1.74 -0.46 -13.94
N ARG A 53 -2.47 -0.84 -15.00
CA ARG A 53 -2.71 -2.26 -15.36
C ARG A 53 -1.43 -3.07 -15.65
N ASP A 54 -0.32 -2.39 -15.96
CA ASP A 54 0.94 -3.02 -16.35
C ASP A 54 2.06 -2.91 -15.29
N ASP A 55 1.83 -2.25 -14.14
CA ASP A 55 2.87 -2.04 -13.13
C ASP A 55 2.52 -2.71 -11.80
N ALA A 56 3.52 -3.36 -11.19
CA ALA A 56 3.40 -3.99 -9.88
C ALA A 56 3.57 -2.94 -8.77
N LEU A 57 2.64 -1.99 -8.68
CA LEU A 57 2.69 -0.95 -7.65
C LEU A 57 2.20 -1.48 -6.31
N TYR A 58 2.95 -1.16 -5.26
CA TYR A 58 2.59 -1.49 -3.88
C TYR A 58 2.66 -0.25 -3.00
N ALA A 59 1.78 -0.22 -2.00
CA ALA A 59 1.84 0.75 -0.92
C ALA A 59 2.59 0.17 0.28
N CYS A 60 3.19 1.04 1.08
CA CYS A 60 3.61 0.66 2.43
C CYS A 60 2.41 0.71 3.39
N THR A 61 2.47 -0.02 4.50
CA THR A 61 1.42 -0.07 5.53
C THR A 61 0.85 1.31 5.95
N PRO A 62 1.67 2.36 6.23
CA PRO A 62 1.10 3.65 6.62
C PRO A 62 0.37 4.34 5.48
N CYS A 63 0.88 4.29 4.25
CA CYS A 63 0.20 4.86 3.09
C CYS A 63 -1.07 4.07 2.73
N ALA A 64 -1.05 2.75 2.89
CA ALA A 64 -2.24 1.91 2.70
C ALA A 64 -3.36 2.28 3.68
N GLY A 65 -3.03 2.49 4.96
CA GLY A 65 -3.99 2.96 5.95
C GLY A 65 -4.52 4.37 5.68
N MET A 66 -3.64 5.26 5.22
CA MET A 66 -4.00 6.67 4.93
C MET A 66 -4.92 6.80 3.71
N TYR A 67 -4.64 6.05 2.65
CA TYR A 67 -5.33 6.15 1.36
C TYR A 67 -6.35 5.04 1.12
N GLY A 68 -6.57 4.15 2.10
CA GLY A 68 -7.58 3.10 2.02
C GLY A 68 -7.25 1.98 1.03
N VAL A 69 -5.97 1.65 0.84
CA VAL A 69 -5.59 0.50 0.01
C VAL A 69 -5.97 -0.79 0.74
N PRO A 70 -6.86 -1.62 0.19
CA PRO A 70 -7.24 -2.87 0.84
C PRO A 70 -6.05 -3.82 0.89
N ALA A 71 -5.90 -4.51 2.00
CA ALA A 71 -5.01 -5.66 2.04
C ALA A 71 -5.60 -6.75 1.16
N MET A 72 -4.84 -7.23 0.17
CA MET A 72 -5.07 -8.56 -0.36
C MET A 72 -4.75 -9.53 0.75
N GLU A 73 -5.78 -10.12 1.36
CA GLU A 73 -5.58 -11.35 2.10
C GLU A 73 -5.00 -12.34 1.10
N ALA A 74 -3.75 -12.77 1.31
CA ALA A 74 -3.21 -13.90 0.60
C ALA A 74 -4.08 -15.09 1.02
N ASN A 75 -5.12 -15.35 0.24
CA ASN A 75 -5.95 -16.54 0.36
C ASN A 75 -5.02 -17.73 0.07
N GLN A 76 -4.43 -18.27 1.13
CA GLN A 76 -3.77 -19.57 1.12
C GLN A 76 -4.79 -20.67 0.83
#